data_AF-A0A4P9UNF2-F1
#
_entry.id   AF-A0A4P9UNF2-F1
#
_cell.length_a   1.000
_cell.length_b   1.000
_cell.length_c   1.000
_cell.angle_alpha   90.00
_cell.angle_beta   90.00
_cell.angle_gamma   90.00
#
_symmetry.space_group_name_H-M   'P 1'
#
loop_
_entity.id
_entity.type
_entity.pdbx_description
1 polymer ?
#
loop_
_entity_poly.entity_id
_entity_poly.type
_entity_poly.pdbx_seq_one_letter_code
_entity_poly.pdbx_strand_id
1 'polypeptide(L)'
;MKKSLIAAAGFAALTLSSQAFAAGDAAVGKKIYDRAFGRGCGACHDISSNPQLRELIKSGALDRAKFGTVLKEGKGGMPKATDQIMSLGPVKKAGLSEEQAIDAVYEFLSK
;
A
#
# COMPACT_ATOMS: atom_id res chain seq x y z
N MET A 1 28.51 20.27 -31.11
CA MET A 1 28.26 19.43 -29.91
C MET A 1 27.46 20.20 -28.84
N LYS A 2 26.25 20.70 -29.14
CA LYS A 2 25.43 21.46 -28.17
C LYS A 2 23.96 20.99 -28.09
N LYS A 3 23.58 20.00 -28.90
CA LYS A 3 22.19 19.50 -28.99
C LYS A 3 21.95 18.19 -28.21
N SER A 4 23.00 17.56 -27.70
CA SER A 4 22.90 16.25 -27.03
C SER A 4 22.60 16.33 -25.52
N LEU A 5 22.70 17.52 -24.91
CA LEU A 5 22.51 17.68 -23.47
C LEU A 5 21.04 17.78 -23.05
N ILE A 6 20.14 18.13 -23.98
CA ILE A 6 18.71 18.32 -23.67
C ILE A 6 17.99 16.96 -23.55
N ALA A 7 18.44 15.92 -24.26
CA ALA A 7 17.84 14.60 -24.22
C ALA A 7 18.12 13.84 -22.89
N ALA A 8 19.26 14.10 -22.24
CA ALA A 8 19.63 13.41 -21.00
C ALA A 8 18.85 13.90 -19.76
N ALA A 9 18.40 15.15 -19.75
CA ALA A 9 17.65 15.72 -18.63
C ALA A 9 16.20 15.20 -18.54
N GLY A 10 15.58 14.86 -19.68
CA GLY A 10 14.21 14.34 -19.73
C GLY A 10 14.07 12.94 -19.13
N PHE A 11 15.06 12.06 -19.35
CA PHE A 11 15.04 10.70 -18.81
C PHE A 11 15.35 10.64 -17.32
N ALA A 12 16.19 11.54 -16.80
CA ALA A 12 16.47 11.63 -15.36
C ALA A 12 15.22 12.09 -14.56
N ALA A 13 14.39 12.97 -15.12
CA ALA A 13 13.16 13.41 -14.44
C ALA A 13 12.10 12.30 -14.31
N LEU A 14 12.04 11.39 -15.29
CA LEU A 14 11.11 10.25 -15.28
C LEU A 14 11.54 9.15 -14.31
N THR A 15 12.84 8.93 -14.13
CA THR A 15 13.34 7.94 -13.16
C THR A 15 13.26 8.42 -11.71
N LEU A 16 13.51 9.72 -11.46
CA LEU A 16 13.35 10.29 -10.11
C LEU A 16 11.89 10.38 -9.65
N SER A 17 10.96 10.60 -10.57
CA SER A 17 9.53 10.62 -10.23
C SER A 17 9.06 9.24 -9.77
N SER A 18 9.44 8.15 -10.44
CA SER A 18 9.09 6.79 -10.00
C SER A 18 9.65 6.42 -8.61
N GLN A 19 10.85 6.88 -8.25
CA GLN A 19 11.42 6.62 -6.92
C GLN A 19 10.75 7.47 -5.82
N ALA A 20 10.28 8.68 -6.14
CA ALA A 20 9.51 9.51 -5.21
C ALA A 20 8.10 8.95 -4.97
N PHE A 21 7.47 8.35 -5.98
CA PHE A 21 6.20 7.64 -5.83
C PHE A 21 6.35 6.40 -4.94
N ALA A 22 7.36 5.54 -5.19
CA ALA A 22 7.59 4.34 -4.37
C ALA A 22 7.87 4.64 -2.88
N ALA A 23 8.64 5.70 -2.58
CA ALA A 23 8.87 6.09 -1.18
C ALA A 23 7.62 6.72 -0.51
N GLY A 24 6.79 7.40 -1.30
CA GLY A 24 5.52 7.98 -0.85
C GLY A 24 4.47 6.92 -0.51
N ASP A 25 4.45 5.82 -1.27
CA ASP A 25 3.42 4.79 -1.19
C ASP A 25 3.52 3.99 0.12
N ALA A 26 4.72 3.60 0.57
CA ALA A 26 4.87 2.94 1.86
C ALA A 26 4.42 3.80 3.06
N ALA A 27 4.64 5.12 3.00
CA ALA A 27 4.18 6.05 4.04
C ALA A 27 2.65 6.20 4.02
N VAL A 28 2.02 6.13 2.85
CA VAL A 28 0.56 6.05 2.72
C VAL A 28 0.05 4.70 3.23
N GLY A 29 0.75 3.60 2.97
CA GLY A 29 0.45 2.27 3.49
C GLY A 29 0.33 2.22 5.01
N LYS A 30 1.30 2.81 5.72
CA LYS A 30 1.21 2.97 7.18
C LYS A 30 -0.03 3.77 7.59
N LYS A 31 -0.30 4.89 6.92
CA LYS A 31 -1.48 5.73 7.23
C LYS A 31 -2.78 5.00 6.98
N ILE A 32 -2.85 4.14 5.97
CA ILE A 32 -4.01 3.28 5.74
C ILE A 32 -4.14 2.28 6.89
N TYR A 33 -3.05 1.58 7.23
CA TYR A 33 -3.03 0.61 8.32
C TYR A 33 -3.47 1.21 9.65
N ASP A 34 -3.07 2.44 9.95
CA ASP A 34 -3.41 3.11 11.21
C ASP A 34 -4.84 3.69 11.24
N ARG A 35 -5.50 3.90 10.08
CA ARG A 35 -6.74 4.72 10.00
C ARG A 35 -7.95 4.02 9.41
N ALA A 36 -7.78 2.92 8.68
CA ALA A 36 -8.91 2.18 8.12
C ALA A 36 -9.93 1.84 9.22
N PHE A 37 -11.23 1.93 8.91
CA PHE A 37 -12.32 1.68 9.87
C PHE A 37 -12.29 2.56 11.14
N GLY A 38 -11.59 3.71 11.12
CA GLY A 38 -11.49 4.66 12.23
C GLY A 38 -10.60 4.22 13.40
N ARG A 39 -10.20 2.95 13.46
CA ARG A 39 -9.33 2.36 14.50
C ARG A 39 -8.06 1.69 13.96
N GLY A 40 -7.91 1.64 12.64
CA GLY A 40 -6.82 0.95 11.97
C GLY A 40 -7.02 -0.56 11.86
N CYS A 41 -6.25 -1.16 10.95
CA CYS A 41 -6.15 -2.60 10.75
C CYS A 41 -5.52 -3.29 11.98
N GLY A 42 -4.60 -2.61 12.67
CA GLY A 42 -3.93 -3.12 13.87
C GLY A 42 -4.87 -3.50 15.01
N ALA A 43 -6.03 -2.84 15.12
CA ALA A 43 -7.06 -3.18 16.10
C ALA A 43 -7.55 -4.64 16.00
N CYS A 44 -7.40 -5.26 14.82
CA CYS A 44 -7.70 -6.67 14.62
C CYS A 44 -6.44 -7.50 14.34
N HIS A 45 -5.37 -6.94 13.79
CA HIS A 45 -4.22 -7.73 13.34
C HIS A 45 -3.01 -7.73 14.28
N ASP A 46 -2.96 -6.80 15.25
CA ASP A 46 -1.86 -6.72 16.22
C ASP A 46 -2.22 -7.42 17.56
N ILE A 47 -3.23 -8.30 17.54
CA ILE A 47 -3.62 -9.14 18.68
C ILE A 47 -3.21 -10.59 18.43
N SER A 48 -2.77 -11.30 19.49
CA SER A 48 -2.21 -12.66 19.37
C SER A 48 -3.18 -13.71 18.82
N SER A 49 -4.49 -13.48 18.93
CA SER A 49 -5.53 -14.40 18.48
C SER A 49 -5.85 -14.29 16.99
N ASN A 50 -5.32 -13.29 16.28
CA ASN A 50 -5.60 -13.05 14.87
C ASN A 50 -4.35 -13.24 14.00
N PRO A 51 -4.54 -13.38 12.67
CA PRO A 51 -3.45 -13.60 11.74
C PRO A 51 -2.40 -12.50 11.85
N GLN A 52 -1.18 -12.89 12.21
CA GLN A 52 -0.02 -12.01 12.29
C GLN A 52 0.45 -11.70 10.86
N LEU A 53 -0.03 -10.57 10.32
CA LEU A 53 0.04 -10.28 8.88
C LEU A 53 1.48 -10.23 8.35
N ARG A 54 2.40 -9.65 9.12
CA ARG A 54 3.81 -9.52 8.71
C ARG A 54 4.47 -10.88 8.56
N GLU A 55 4.18 -11.80 9.47
CA GLU A 55 4.71 -13.17 9.53
C GLU A 55 4.15 -14.00 8.36
N LEU A 56 2.86 -13.84 8.05
CA LEU A 56 2.23 -14.49 6.92
C LEU A 56 2.77 -13.98 5.57
N ILE A 57 3.05 -12.68 5.47
CA ILE A 57 3.68 -12.10 4.29
C ILE A 57 5.13 -12.58 4.16
N LYS A 58 5.91 -12.53 5.26
CA LYS A 58 7.33 -12.97 5.29
C LYS A 58 7.49 -14.46 4.97
N SER A 59 6.54 -15.30 5.39
CA SER A 59 6.53 -16.74 5.07
C SER A 59 6.00 -17.07 3.68
N GLY A 60 5.45 -16.09 2.95
CA GLY A 60 4.79 -16.31 1.65
C GLY A 60 3.39 -16.94 1.74
N ALA A 61 2.88 -17.21 2.94
CA ALA A 61 1.53 -17.75 3.14
C ALA A 61 0.43 -16.73 2.77
N LEU A 62 0.78 -15.45 2.74
CA LEU A 62 -0.05 -14.33 2.29
C LEU A 62 0.73 -13.49 1.27
N ASP A 63 0.76 -13.96 0.03
CA ASP A 63 1.30 -13.19 -1.08
C ASP A 63 0.42 -11.97 -1.42
N ARG A 64 0.94 -11.10 -2.31
CA ARG A 64 0.24 -9.89 -2.76
C ARG A 64 -1.10 -10.18 -3.43
N ALA A 65 -1.22 -11.24 -4.22
CA ALA A 65 -2.47 -11.53 -4.92
C ALA A 65 -3.56 -11.88 -3.90
N LYS A 66 -3.25 -12.81 -3.00
CA LYS A 66 -4.12 -13.26 -1.91
C LYS A 66 -4.44 -12.13 -0.93
N PHE A 67 -3.48 -11.27 -0.61
CA PHE A 67 -3.70 -10.09 0.22
C PHE A 67 -4.75 -9.15 -0.39
N GLY A 68 -4.60 -8.84 -1.68
CA GLY A 68 -5.56 -8.02 -2.43
C GLY A 68 -6.95 -8.66 -2.47
N THR A 69 -7.04 -9.96 -2.75
CA THR A 69 -8.32 -10.70 -2.71
C THR A 69 -8.99 -10.59 -1.35
N VAL A 70 -8.26 -10.80 -0.25
CA VAL A 70 -8.83 -10.70 1.11
C VAL A 70 -9.32 -9.28 1.42
N LEU A 71 -8.61 -8.23 0.97
CA LEU A 71 -9.09 -6.85 1.16
C LEU A 71 -10.37 -6.55 0.38
N LYS A 72 -10.50 -7.09 -0.84
CA LYS A 72 -11.66 -6.88 -1.72
C LYS A 72 -12.88 -7.69 -1.31
N GLU A 73 -12.66 -8.90 -0.81
CA GLU A 73 -13.73 -9.87 -0.54
C GLU A 73 -14.08 -9.97 0.94
N GLY A 74 -13.15 -9.64 1.83
CA GLY A 74 -13.22 -9.98 3.25
C GLY A 74 -12.91 -11.47 3.47
N LYS A 75 -12.73 -11.87 4.73
CA LYS A 75 -12.50 -13.27 5.11
C LYS A 75 -12.75 -13.50 6.59
N GLY A 76 -13.54 -14.52 6.95
CA GLY A 76 -13.59 -15.05 8.32
C GLY A 76 -13.88 -14.01 9.40
N GLY A 77 -14.82 -13.09 9.15
CA GLY A 77 -15.16 -11.98 10.06
C GLY A 77 -14.47 -10.65 9.75
N MET A 78 -13.44 -10.64 8.89
CA MET A 78 -12.89 -9.42 8.32
C MET A 78 -13.85 -8.87 7.25
N PRO A 79 -14.34 -7.61 7.38
CA PRO A 79 -15.15 -6.97 6.34
C PRO A 79 -14.30 -6.61 5.12
N LYS A 80 -14.96 -6.37 3.98
CA LYS A 80 -14.33 -5.75 2.81
C LYS A 80 -13.72 -4.40 3.20
N ALA A 81 -12.48 -4.17 2.80
CA ALA A 81 -11.68 -3.04 3.25
C ALA A 81 -11.44 -1.99 2.16
N THR A 82 -11.56 -2.32 0.88
CA THR A 82 -11.21 -1.41 -0.22
C THR A 82 -11.99 -0.10 -0.20
N ASP A 83 -13.31 -0.14 -0.02
CA ASP A 83 -14.13 1.08 0.09
C ASP A 83 -13.67 1.98 1.23
N GLN A 84 -13.36 1.38 2.39
CA GLN A 84 -12.86 2.11 3.55
C GLN A 84 -11.49 2.71 3.28
N ILE A 85 -10.56 1.95 2.69
CA ILE A 85 -9.23 2.41 2.30
C ILE A 85 -9.33 3.59 1.33
N MET A 86 -10.14 3.46 0.28
CA MET A 86 -10.30 4.49 -0.75
C MET A 86 -11.01 5.75 -0.23
N SER A 87 -11.80 5.63 0.83
CA SER A 87 -12.43 6.79 1.47
C SER A 87 -11.43 7.69 2.22
N LEU A 88 -10.24 7.18 2.58
CA LEU A 88 -9.28 7.86 3.44
C LEU A 88 -8.64 9.09 2.77
N GLY A 89 -8.55 10.18 3.52
CA GLY A 89 -7.92 11.43 3.06
C GLY A 89 -6.49 11.26 2.52
N PRO A 90 -5.59 10.49 3.17
CA PRO A 90 -4.25 10.20 2.65
C PRO A 90 -4.25 9.54 1.26
N VAL A 91 -5.17 8.62 1.01
CA VAL A 91 -5.29 7.90 -0.28
C VAL A 91 -5.78 8.86 -1.36
N LYS A 92 -6.85 9.61 -1.07
CA LYS A 92 -7.40 10.64 -1.97
C LYS A 92 -6.37 11.73 -2.30
N LYS A 93 -5.64 12.22 -1.28
CA LYS A 93 -4.61 13.26 -1.45
C LYS A 93 -3.42 12.78 -2.29
N ALA A 94 -3.06 11.50 -2.16
CA ALA A 94 -2.00 10.89 -2.95
C ALA A 94 -2.47 10.49 -4.37
N GLY A 95 -3.78 10.52 -4.65
CA GLY A 95 -4.33 10.17 -5.96
C GLY A 95 -4.16 8.69 -6.32
N LEU A 96 -4.07 7.81 -5.32
CA LEU A 96 -3.85 6.39 -5.54
C LEU A 96 -5.12 5.73 -6.11
N SER A 97 -4.93 4.80 -7.03
CA SER A 97 -5.95 3.80 -7.38
C SER A 97 -6.11 2.76 -6.27
N GLU A 98 -7.15 1.94 -6.35
CA GLU A 98 -7.38 0.84 -5.40
C GLU A 98 -6.19 -0.13 -5.36
N GLU A 99 -5.66 -0.53 -6.51
CA GLU A 99 -4.48 -1.43 -6.56
C GLU A 99 -3.25 -0.80 -5.92
N GLN A 100 -2.99 0.48 -6.19
CA GLN A 100 -1.86 1.20 -5.58
C GLN A 100 -2.03 1.36 -4.07
N ALA A 101 -3.26 1.55 -3.58
CA ALA A 101 -3.53 1.60 -2.14
C ALA A 101 -3.34 0.22 -1.49
N ILE A 102 -3.70 -0.87 -2.17
CA ILE A 102 -3.42 -2.24 -1.72
C ILE A 102 -1.90 -2.49 -1.69
N ASP A 103 -1.18 -2.11 -2.75
CA ASP A 103 0.28 -2.21 -2.85
C ASP A 103 0.98 -1.48 -1.71
N ALA A 104 0.56 -0.24 -1.45
CA ALA A 104 1.08 0.57 -0.36
C ALA A 104 0.98 -0.12 1.01
N VAL A 105 -0.19 -0.71 1.33
CA VAL A 105 -0.37 -1.43 2.60
C VAL A 105 0.48 -2.70 2.64
N TYR A 106 0.49 -3.47 1.53
CA TYR A 106 1.28 -4.68 1.43
C TYR A 106 2.77 -4.40 1.61
N GLU A 107 3.29 -3.35 0.96
CA GLU A 107 4.69 -2.93 1.10
C GLU A 107 5.02 -2.49 2.53
N PHE A 108 4.11 -1.75 3.18
CA PHE A 108 4.28 -1.37 4.59
C PHE A 108 4.35 -2.60 5.52
N LEU A 109 3.55 -3.63 5.27
CA LEU A 109 3.52 -4.86 6.05
C LEU A 109 4.68 -5.82 5.72
N SER A 110 5.27 -5.68 4.54
CA SER A 110 6.40 -6.50 4.09
C SER A 110 7.74 -6.11 4.72
N LYS A 111 7.83 -4.91 5.29
CA LYS A 111 9.00 -4.42 6.05
C LYS A 111 8.97 -5.01 7.48
#